data_AF-A0A845L7P5-F1
#
_entry.id   AF-A0A845L7P5-F1
#
_cell.length_a   1.000
_cell.length_b   1.000
_cell.length_c   1.000
_cell.angle_alpha   90.00
_cell.angle_beta   90.00
_cell.angle_gamma   90.00
#
_symmetry.space_group_name_H-M   'P 1'
#
loop_
_entity.id
_entity.type
_entity.pdbx_description
1 polymer ?
#
loop_
_entity_poly.entity_id
_entity_poly.type
_entity_poly.pdbx_seq_one_letter_code
_entity_poly.pdbx_strand_id
1 'polypeptide(L)'
;MAKYGRKPWVPRGWPAYLLSAFKYLFLLFFLYITWFALTIPQVISFLQSPYNRVSDIKMLLFFLEPSQTTMVVLALLTALSLAIPNFWCRFACPYGAMLGIIGKLSPTWLHRDQACCTQCGACRRACMNGLDPSQVKKVTQEGCSLCLACQAACAPQALGLETALKKPLPNLFCPRSRWRIAPDPVRRHPFVSMARLLGRNVDS
;
A
#
# COMPACT_ATOMS: atom_id res chain seq x y z
N MET A 1 8.20 14.59 -10.33
CA MET A 1 8.18 13.33 -11.10
C MET A 1 8.98 12.27 -10.35
N ALA A 2 8.31 11.38 -9.60
CA ALA A 2 8.97 10.42 -8.71
C ALA A 2 9.71 9.33 -9.52
N LYS A 3 11.04 9.22 -9.33
CA LYS A 3 11.87 8.14 -9.87
C LYS A 3 11.51 6.82 -9.17
N TYR A 4 10.64 6.02 -9.77
CA TYR A 4 10.35 4.64 -9.33
C TYR A 4 11.49 3.70 -9.73
N GLY A 5 12.61 3.76 -8.98
CA GLY A 5 13.82 3.00 -9.28
C GLY A 5 14.15 1.85 -8.33
N ARG A 6 13.59 1.84 -7.11
CA ARG A 6 13.90 0.79 -6.12
C ARG A 6 12.62 0.15 -5.59
N LYS A 7 12.52 -1.17 -5.73
CA LYS A 7 11.47 -1.98 -5.12
C LYS A 7 11.62 -1.86 -3.60
N PRO A 8 10.61 -1.35 -2.88
CA PRO A 8 10.70 -1.37 -1.43
C PRO A 8 10.81 -2.80 -0.92
N TRP A 9 11.72 -3.05 0.02
CA TRP A 9 11.76 -4.33 0.71
C TRP A 9 10.49 -4.48 1.55
N VAL A 10 9.78 -5.57 1.30
CA VAL A 10 8.52 -5.88 1.95
C VAL A 10 8.66 -7.28 2.51
N PRO A 11 8.61 -7.46 3.85
CA PRO A 11 8.69 -8.78 4.44
C PRO A 11 7.47 -9.59 3.98
N ARG A 12 7.73 -10.78 3.45
CA ARG A 12 6.73 -11.76 3.01
C ARG A 12 6.95 -13.05 3.79
N GLY A 13 5.88 -13.72 4.16
CA GLY A 13 5.91 -14.97 4.94
C GLY A 13 5.12 -14.87 6.25
N TRP A 14 5.26 -15.90 7.08
CA TRP A 14 4.57 -16.03 8.36
C TRP A 14 4.81 -14.89 9.37
N PRO A 15 6.04 -14.34 9.55
CA PRO A 15 6.24 -13.24 10.49
C PRO A 15 5.51 -11.96 10.05
N ALA A 16 5.44 -11.67 8.75
CA ALA A 16 4.68 -10.53 8.25
C ALA A 16 3.17 -10.69 8.47
N TYR A 17 2.66 -11.94 8.46
CA TYR A 17 1.27 -12.23 8.79
C TYR A 17 0.99 -12.03 10.28
N LEU A 18 1.88 -12.49 11.16
CA LEU A 18 1.75 -12.29 12.61
C LEU A 18 1.77 -10.81 12.99
N LEU A 19 2.72 -10.02 12.45
CA LEU A 19 2.73 -8.58 12.66
C LEU A 19 1.48 -7.90 12.09
N SER A 20 0.95 -8.42 10.98
CA SER A 20 -0.31 -7.92 10.41
C SER A 20 -1.54 -8.40 11.16
N ALA A 21 -1.46 -9.39 12.05
CA ALA A 21 -2.59 -9.80 12.90
C ALA A 21 -2.85 -8.76 13.99
N PHE A 22 -1.77 -8.12 14.48
CA PHE A 22 -1.84 -7.09 15.51
C PHE A 22 -2.77 -5.92 15.15
N LYS A 23 -2.73 -5.41 13.91
CA LYS A 23 -3.67 -4.36 13.47
C LYS A 23 -5.14 -4.80 13.54
N TYR A 24 -5.45 -6.07 13.27
CA TYR A 24 -6.83 -6.58 13.32
C TYR A 24 -7.29 -6.75 14.75
N LEU A 25 -6.38 -7.12 15.66
CA LEU A 25 -6.66 -7.16 17.10
C LEU A 25 -6.99 -5.76 17.62
N PHE A 26 -6.19 -4.74 17.24
CA PHE A 26 -6.46 -3.35 17.60
C PHE A 26 -7.80 -2.87 17.02
N LEU A 27 -8.08 -3.15 15.75
CA LEU A 27 -9.35 -2.81 15.13
C LEU A 27 -10.53 -3.45 15.90
N LEU A 28 -10.43 -4.74 16.21
CA LEU A 28 -11.48 -5.45 16.95
C LEU A 28 -11.66 -4.90 18.36
N PHE A 29 -10.57 -4.54 19.04
CA PHE A 29 -10.61 -3.88 20.34
C PHE A 29 -11.38 -2.55 20.28
N PHE A 30 -11.06 -1.67 19.33
CA PHE A 30 -11.78 -0.39 19.17
C PHE A 30 -13.25 -0.59 18.79
N LEU A 31 -13.54 -1.52 17.89
CA LEU A 31 -14.92 -1.85 17.51
C LEU A 31 -15.71 -2.41 18.70
N TYR A 32 -15.08 -3.25 19.53
CA TYR A 32 -15.69 -3.79 20.74
C TYR A 32 -16.03 -2.68 21.74
N ILE A 33 -15.10 -1.76 22.02
CA ILE A 33 -15.35 -0.63 22.92
C ILE A 33 -16.48 0.26 22.39
N THR A 34 -16.50 0.51 21.08
CA THR A 34 -17.50 1.38 20.44
C THR A 34 -18.90 0.77 20.42
N TRP A 35 -19.03 -0.54 20.17
CA TRP A 35 -20.34 -1.20 20.06
C TRP A 35 -20.89 -1.72 21.39
N PHE A 36 -20.02 -2.18 22.29
CA PHE A 36 -20.44 -2.92 23.50
C PHE A 36 -20.07 -2.22 24.81
N ALA A 37 -18.97 -1.45 24.87
CA ALA A 37 -18.51 -0.89 26.14
C ALA A 37 -19.06 0.51 26.46
N LEU A 38 -19.40 1.30 25.43
CA LEU A 38 -19.85 2.69 25.61
C LEU A 38 -21.27 2.90 25.12
N THR A 39 -22.17 3.25 26.04
CA THR A 39 -23.55 3.67 25.70
C THR A 39 -23.58 5.16 25.40
N ILE A 40 -24.52 5.64 24.57
CA ILE A 40 -24.71 7.07 24.22
C ILE A 40 -24.57 8.05 25.41
N PRO A 41 -25.22 7.86 26.58
CA PRO A 41 -25.07 8.78 27.72
C PRO A 41 -23.66 8.81 28.31
N GLN A 42 -22.95 7.67 28.30
CA GLN A 42 -21.56 7.60 28.77
C GLN A 42 -20.62 8.37 27.83
N VAL A 43 -20.85 8.29 26.52
CA VAL A 43 -20.09 9.07 25.53
C VAL A 43 -20.25 10.56 25.76
N ILE A 44 -21.47 11.05 26.02
CA ILE A 44 -21.73 12.46 26.31
C ILE A 44 -21.02 12.89 27.60
N SER A 45 -21.10 12.07 28.65
CA SER A 45 -20.42 12.36 29.92
C SER A 45 -18.90 12.40 29.79
N PHE A 46 -18.32 11.53 28.95
CA PHE A 46 -16.89 11.52 28.64
C PHE A 46 -16.49 12.76 27.84
N LEU A 47 -17.27 13.12 26.81
CA LEU A 47 -17.01 14.31 25.99
C LEU A 47 -17.03 15.60 26.82
N GLN A 48 -17.95 15.69 27.78
CA GLN A 48 -18.07 16.84 28.67
C GLN A 48 -17.06 16.86 29.83
N SER A 49 -16.32 15.76 30.05
CA SER A 49 -15.33 15.67 31.12
C SER A 49 -14.26 16.76 30.97
N PRO A 50 -13.75 17.30 32.10
CA PRO A 50 -12.73 18.35 32.06
C PRO A 50 -11.47 17.88 31.33
N TYR A 51 -11.13 16.58 31.43
CA TYR A 51 -10.01 16.00 30.72
C TYR A 51 -10.16 16.09 29.19
N ASN A 52 -11.34 15.76 28.66
CA ASN A 52 -11.55 15.76 27.22
C ASN A 52 -11.61 17.18 26.63
N ARG A 53 -12.17 18.14 27.38
CA ARG A 53 -12.19 19.56 26.98
C ARG A 53 -10.80 20.20 26.88
N VAL A 54 -9.85 19.74 27.71
CA VAL A 54 -8.46 20.25 27.70
C VAL A 54 -7.49 19.34 26.94
N SER A 55 -8.00 18.30 26.28
CA SER A 55 -7.16 17.31 25.59
C SER A 55 -6.32 17.95 24.48
N ASP A 56 -6.87 18.92 23.75
CA ASP A 56 -6.17 19.67 22.71
C ASP A 56 -4.98 20.47 23.28
N ILE A 57 -5.17 21.12 24.43
CA ILE A 57 -4.10 21.86 25.12
C ILE A 57 -2.99 20.91 25.57
N LYS A 58 -3.35 19.73 26.10
CA LYS A 58 -2.36 18.69 26.46
C LYS A 58 -1.61 18.15 25.25
N MET A 59 -2.28 17.99 24.12
CA MET A 59 -1.63 17.58 22.87
C MET A 59 -0.63 18.66 22.42
N LEU A 60 -0.99 19.94 22.52
CA LEU A 60 -0.09 21.05 22.21
C LEU A 60 1.14 21.06 23.15
N LEU A 61 0.93 20.90 24.46
CA LEU A 61 2.01 20.81 25.44
C LEU A 61 2.93 19.61 25.18
N PHE A 62 2.38 18.48 24.76
CA PHE A 62 3.17 17.31 24.36
C PHE A 62 4.10 17.58 23.17
N PHE A 63 3.70 18.47 22.24
CA PHE A 63 4.56 18.88 21.12
C PHE A 63 5.58 19.95 21.50
N LEU A 64 5.21 20.86 22.41
CA LEU A 64 6.11 21.92 22.90
C LEU A 64 7.20 21.37 23.82
N GLU A 65 6.83 20.42 24.69
CA GLU A 65 7.68 19.83 25.72
C GLU A 65 7.68 18.30 25.57
N PRO A 66 8.30 17.77 24.49
CA PRO A 66 8.26 16.34 24.22
C PRO A 66 9.02 15.57 25.30
N SER A 67 8.33 14.64 25.95
CA SER A 67 8.93 13.75 26.94
C SER A 67 10.01 12.85 26.31
N GLN A 68 10.96 12.36 27.12
CA GLN A 68 12.01 11.45 26.63
C GLN A 68 11.44 10.19 25.97
N THR A 69 10.35 9.64 26.51
CA THR A 69 9.68 8.45 25.95
C THR A 69 9.06 8.74 24.59
N THR A 70 8.44 9.92 24.42
CA THR A 70 7.93 10.39 23.12
C THR A 70 9.02 10.41 22.06
N MET A 71 10.17 11.00 22.39
CA MET A 71 11.29 11.13 21.47
C MET A 71 11.83 9.76 21.04
N VAL A 72 11.98 8.83 21.98
CA VAL A 72 12.46 7.46 21.69
C VAL A 72 11.49 6.72 20.78
N VAL A 73 10.18 6.74 21.09
CA VAL A 73 9.17 6.05 20.29
C VAL A 73 9.06 6.65 18.89
N LEU A 74 9.08 7.98 18.77
CA LEU A 74 9.02 8.67 17.48
C LEU A 74 10.26 8.38 16.63
N ALA A 75 11.45 8.42 17.22
CA ALA A 75 12.70 8.08 16.55
C ALA A 75 12.68 6.63 16.05
N LEU A 76 12.23 5.69 16.89
CA LEU A 76 12.10 4.28 16.53
C LEU A 76 11.12 4.10 15.37
N LEU A 77 9.90 4.67 15.47
CA LEU A 77 8.90 4.59 14.41
C LEU A 77 9.41 5.18 13.08
N THR A 78 10.14 6.30 13.15
CA THR A 78 10.72 6.95 11.98
C THR A 78 11.80 6.08 11.35
N ALA A 79 12.71 5.52 12.15
CA ALA A 79 13.74 4.60 11.68
C ALA A 79 13.15 3.34 11.02
N LEU A 80 12.10 2.76 11.62
CA LEU A 80 11.39 1.61 11.03
C LEU A 80 10.67 1.98 9.72
N SER A 81 10.10 3.18 9.64
CA SER A 81 9.41 3.68 8.43
C SER A 81 10.39 3.96 7.28
N LEU A 82 11.64 4.32 7.58
CA LEU A 82 12.69 4.48 6.57
C LEU A 82 13.20 3.13 6.06
N ALA A 83 13.28 2.11 6.92
CA ALA A 83 13.70 0.77 6.54
C ALA A 83 12.62 0.02 5.74
N ILE A 84 11.36 0.15 6.14
CA ILE A 84 10.21 -0.52 5.52
C ILE A 84 9.17 0.56 5.18
N PRO A 85 8.79 0.73 3.89
CA PRO A 85 7.85 1.78 3.53
C PRO A 85 6.53 1.59 4.28
N ASN A 86 6.07 2.66 4.91
CA ASN A 86 4.77 2.70 5.58
C ASN A 86 4.61 1.57 6.63
N PHE A 87 5.68 1.26 7.40
CA PHE A 87 5.67 0.20 8.41
C PHE A 87 4.46 0.30 9.36
N TRP A 88 4.24 1.48 9.93
CA TRP A 88 3.13 1.73 10.87
C TRP A 88 1.77 1.45 10.24
N CYS A 89 1.53 2.01 9.04
CA CYS A 89 0.27 1.83 8.32
C CYS A 89 0.02 0.37 7.93
N ARG A 90 1.09 -0.39 7.71
CA ARG A 90 1.01 -1.79 7.28
C ARG A 90 0.73 -2.77 8.42
N PHE A 91 1.33 -2.56 9.59
CA PHE A 91 1.33 -3.55 10.68
C PHE A 91 0.59 -3.12 11.95
N ALA A 92 0.54 -1.82 12.28
CA ALA A 92 0.02 -1.37 13.58
C ALA A 92 -1.27 -0.52 13.47
N CYS A 93 -1.47 0.16 12.35
CA CYS A 93 -2.57 1.13 12.23
C CYS A 93 -3.94 0.44 12.10
N PRO A 94 -4.92 0.73 12.99
CA PRO A 94 -6.28 0.19 12.88
C PRO A 94 -7.01 0.71 11.63
N TYR A 95 -6.77 1.97 11.25
CA TYR A 95 -7.33 2.54 10.02
C TYR A 95 -6.81 1.83 8.75
N GLY A 96 -5.53 1.43 8.76
CA GLY A 96 -4.96 0.62 7.69
C GLY A 96 -5.61 -0.76 7.55
N ALA A 97 -6.03 -1.37 8.67
CA ALA A 97 -6.80 -2.62 8.66
C ALA A 97 -8.17 -2.43 8.01
N MET A 98 -8.89 -1.36 8.40
CA MET A 98 -10.20 -1.03 7.85
C MET A 98 -10.14 -0.78 6.34
N LEU A 99 -9.20 0.05 5.88
CA LEU A 99 -8.99 0.27 4.44
C LEU A 99 -8.59 -1.00 3.69
N GLY A 100 -7.80 -1.88 4.31
CA GLY A 100 -7.47 -3.18 3.72
C GLY A 100 -8.69 -4.09 3.52
N ILE A 101 -9.62 -4.10 4.49
CA ILE A 101 -10.89 -4.85 4.40
C ILE A 101 -11.81 -4.23 3.34
N ILE A 102 -11.98 -2.90 3.37
CA ILE A 102 -12.79 -2.17 2.38
C ILE A 102 -12.21 -2.38 0.98
N GLY A 103 -10.89 -2.34 0.80
CA GLY A 103 -10.23 -2.59 -0.48
C GLY A 103 -10.42 -4.02 -1.00
N LYS A 104 -10.51 -5.02 -0.12
CA LYS A 104 -10.85 -6.40 -0.50
C LYS A 104 -12.32 -6.53 -0.92
N LEU A 105 -13.21 -5.89 -0.17
CA LEU A 105 -14.66 -5.89 -0.42
C LEU A 105 -15.08 -4.93 -1.55
N SER A 106 -14.18 -4.04 -1.96
CA SER A 106 -14.41 -3.03 -3.00
C SER A 106 -15.02 -3.69 -4.25
N PRO A 107 -16.05 -3.09 -4.86
CA PRO A 107 -16.61 -3.62 -6.10
C PRO A 107 -15.63 -3.51 -7.26
N THR A 108 -14.49 -2.83 -7.12
CA THR A 108 -13.51 -2.63 -8.18
C THR A 108 -12.19 -3.29 -7.83
N TRP A 109 -11.67 -4.08 -8.77
CA TRP A 109 -10.38 -4.77 -8.63
C TRP A 109 -9.55 -4.64 -9.89
N LEU A 110 -8.24 -4.82 -9.73
CA LEU A 110 -7.32 -4.91 -10.86
C LEU A 110 -7.25 -6.36 -11.34
N HIS A 111 -7.61 -6.58 -12.60
CA HIS A 111 -7.57 -7.86 -13.28
C HIS A 111 -6.41 -7.92 -14.26
N ARG A 112 -5.73 -9.07 -14.34
CA ARG A 112 -4.68 -9.34 -15.31
C ARG A 112 -5.16 -10.35 -16.34
N ASP A 113 -5.10 -9.95 -17.60
CA ASP A 113 -5.25 -10.88 -18.72
C ASP A 113 -3.96 -11.70 -18.89
N GLN A 114 -4.08 -13.01 -18.74
CA GLN A 114 -2.97 -13.95 -18.90
C GLN A 114 -2.52 -14.07 -20.36
N ALA A 115 -3.42 -13.93 -21.33
CA ALA A 115 -3.10 -14.08 -22.74
C ALA A 115 -2.24 -12.92 -23.28
N CYS A 116 -2.38 -11.73 -22.70
CA CYS A 116 -1.68 -10.52 -23.13
C CYS A 116 -0.42 -10.22 -22.29
N CYS A 117 -0.23 -10.88 -21.15
CA CYS A 117 0.86 -10.59 -20.23
C CYS A 117 2.17 -11.25 -20.66
N THR A 118 3.22 -10.45 -20.85
CA THR A 118 4.58 -10.91 -21.19
C THR A 118 5.49 -11.16 -19.98
N GLN A 119 4.95 -11.09 -18.76
CA GLN A 119 5.69 -11.28 -17.50
C GLN A 119 6.97 -10.43 -17.35
N CYS A 120 7.03 -9.25 -17.98
CA CYS A 120 8.20 -8.36 -17.96
C CYS A 120 8.52 -7.69 -16.59
N GLY A 121 7.67 -7.88 -15.58
CA GLY A 121 7.87 -7.33 -14.22
C GLY A 121 7.79 -5.80 -14.10
N ALA A 122 7.41 -5.07 -15.15
CA ALA A 122 7.27 -3.60 -15.11
C ALA A 122 6.24 -3.13 -14.08
N CYS A 123 5.09 -3.84 -14.00
CA CYS A 123 4.04 -3.55 -13.02
C CYS A 123 4.49 -3.71 -11.56
N ARG A 124 5.38 -4.68 -11.29
CA ARG A 124 5.97 -4.92 -9.96
C ARG A 124 6.94 -3.79 -9.57
N ARG A 125 7.71 -3.25 -10.53
CA ARG A 125 8.63 -2.12 -10.31
C ARG A 125 7.89 -0.80 -10.07
N ALA A 126 6.75 -0.60 -10.75
CA ALA A 126 5.92 0.59 -10.60
C ALA A 126 5.08 0.60 -9.31
N CYS A 127 4.90 -0.54 -8.64
CA CYS A 127 4.05 -0.63 -7.46
C CYS A 127 4.72 0.00 -6.22
N MET A 128 4.15 1.13 -5.76
CA MET A 128 4.55 1.84 -4.54
C MET A 128 4.51 0.93 -3.30
N ASN A 129 3.54 0.01 -3.26
CA ASN A 129 3.28 -0.88 -2.12
C ASN A 129 4.07 -2.20 -2.20
N GLY A 130 4.93 -2.34 -3.22
CA GLY A 130 5.78 -3.52 -3.41
C GLY A 130 5.02 -4.81 -3.67
N LEU A 131 3.75 -4.72 -4.12
CA LEU A 131 2.92 -5.85 -4.53
C LEU A 131 3.43 -6.42 -5.86
N ASP A 132 3.04 -7.67 -6.15
CA ASP A 132 3.37 -8.32 -7.42
C ASP A 132 2.10 -8.64 -8.22
N PRO A 133 1.61 -7.68 -9.05
CA PRO A 133 0.46 -7.90 -9.92
C PRO A 133 0.72 -8.93 -11.02
N SER A 134 1.98 -9.28 -11.32
CA SER A 134 2.31 -10.18 -12.44
C SER A 134 2.01 -11.64 -12.14
N GLN A 135 2.05 -12.04 -10.87
CA GLN A 135 1.85 -13.42 -10.44
C GLN A 135 0.40 -13.78 -10.17
N VAL A 136 -0.45 -12.78 -9.89
CA VAL A 136 -1.87 -13.00 -9.57
C VAL A 136 -2.77 -12.66 -10.76
N LYS A 137 -3.92 -13.34 -10.88
CA LYS A 137 -4.96 -13.00 -11.88
C LYS A 137 -5.79 -11.80 -11.43
N LYS A 138 -6.11 -11.73 -10.14
CA LYS A 138 -6.87 -10.66 -9.51
C LYS A 138 -6.07 -10.11 -8.33
N VAL A 139 -5.86 -8.80 -8.28
CA VAL A 139 -5.13 -8.17 -7.18
C VAL A 139 -6.09 -7.90 -6.02
N THR A 140 -6.22 -8.87 -5.11
CA THR A 140 -7.02 -8.78 -3.87
C THR A 140 -6.16 -8.64 -2.61
N GLN A 141 -4.87 -8.41 -2.78
CA GLN A 141 -3.94 -8.30 -1.65
C GLN A 141 -4.24 -7.04 -0.82
N GLU A 142 -4.25 -7.22 0.49
CA GLU A 142 -4.30 -6.13 1.47
C GLU A 142 -3.12 -5.17 1.27
N GLY A 143 -3.44 -3.89 1.11
CA GLY A 143 -2.47 -2.85 0.77
C GLY A 143 -2.48 -2.41 -0.69
N CYS A 144 -3.34 -2.96 -1.55
CA CYS A 144 -3.61 -2.33 -2.85
C CYS A 144 -4.51 -1.10 -2.66
N SER A 145 -4.02 0.10 -2.99
CA SER A 145 -4.79 1.35 -2.95
C SER A 145 -5.45 1.70 -4.29
N LEU A 146 -5.43 0.77 -5.26
CA LEU A 146 -5.99 0.96 -6.61
C LEU A 146 -5.50 2.24 -7.32
N CYS A 147 -4.25 2.65 -7.09
CA CYS A 147 -3.64 3.86 -7.66
C CYS A 147 -3.33 3.78 -9.17
N LEU A 148 -3.57 2.62 -9.81
CA LEU A 148 -3.39 2.35 -11.26
C LEU A 148 -1.98 2.60 -11.85
N ALA A 149 -0.97 2.92 -11.03
CA ALA A 149 0.41 3.11 -11.49
C ALA A 149 0.96 1.86 -12.24
N CYS A 150 0.55 0.67 -11.80
CA CYS A 150 0.93 -0.58 -12.44
C CYS A 150 0.23 -0.84 -13.79
N GLN A 151 -0.97 -0.29 -13.99
CA GLN A 151 -1.67 -0.32 -15.29
C GLN A 151 -0.97 0.63 -16.27
N ALA A 152 -0.66 1.86 -15.83
CA ALA A 152 0.04 2.85 -16.65
C ALA A 152 1.44 2.39 -17.09
N ALA A 153 2.15 1.65 -16.23
CA ALA A 153 3.46 1.09 -16.55
C ALA A 153 3.41 -0.17 -17.44
N CYS A 154 2.23 -0.77 -17.63
CA CYS A 154 2.08 -2.00 -18.40
C CYS A 154 2.06 -1.69 -19.91
N ALA A 155 3.20 -1.88 -20.58
CA ALA A 155 3.31 -1.73 -22.03
C ALA A 155 2.25 -2.55 -22.80
N PRO A 156 2.07 -3.88 -22.56
CA PRO A 156 1.05 -4.68 -23.25
C PRO A 156 -0.40 -4.34 -22.86
N GLN A 157 -0.59 -3.40 -21.91
CA GLN A 157 -1.89 -3.05 -21.33
C GLN A 157 -2.69 -4.30 -20.89
N ALA A 158 -2.00 -5.30 -20.35
CA ALA A 158 -2.58 -6.56 -19.90
C ALA A 158 -3.29 -6.44 -18.54
N LEU A 159 -3.26 -5.27 -17.89
CA LEU A 159 -3.94 -5.00 -16.64
C LEU A 159 -5.14 -4.08 -16.89
N GLY A 160 -6.31 -4.49 -16.42
CA GLY A 160 -7.57 -3.75 -16.55
C GLY A 160 -8.32 -3.65 -15.23
N LEU A 161 -9.28 -2.74 -15.15
CA LEU A 161 -10.22 -2.65 -14.04
C LEU A 161 -11.40 -3.60 -14.29
N GLU A 162 -11.69 -4.43 -13.30
CA GLU A 162 -12.87 -5.27 -13.24
C GLU A 162 -13.79 -4.72 -12.15
N THR A 163 -15.06 -4.50 -12.48
CA THR A 163 -16.05 -4.04 -11.50
C THR A 163 -17.10 -5.11 -11.24
N ALA A 164 -17.67 -5.17 -10.04
CA ALA A 164 -18.63 -6.20 -9.64
C ALA A 164 -19.89 -6.21 -10.53
N LEU A 165 -20.24 -5.07 -11.13
CA LEU A 165 -21.38 -4.92 -12.03
C LEU A 165 -21.06 -5.10 -13.53
N LYS A 166 -19.79 -5.10 -13.94
CA LYS A 166 -19.40 -5.34 -15.35
C LYS A 166 -18.26 -6.35 -15.41
N LYS A 167 -18.48 -7.43 -16.16
CA LYS A 167 -17.41 -8.36 -16.59
C LYS A 167 -16.19 -7.55 -17.01
N PRO A 168 -14.96 -8.05 -16.75
CA PRO A 168 -13.74 -7.33 -17.09
C PRO A 168 -13.88 -6.87 -18.52
N LEU A 169 -13.94 -5.55 -18.72
CA LEU A 169 -13.98 -5.00 -20.06
C LEU A 169 -12.73 -5.56 -20.73
N PRO A 170 -12.86 -6.40 -21.77
CA PRO A 170 -11.69 -6.86 -22.50
C PRO A 170 -10.98 -5.59 -22.92
N ASN A 171 -9.72 -5.46 -22.51
CA ASN A 171 -8.95 -4.29 -22.88
C ASN A 171 -8.98 -4.26 -24.41
N LEU A 172 -9.71 -3.30 -25.01
CA LEU A 172 -9.81 -3.10 -26.46
C LEU A 172 -8.42 -2.90 -27.10
N PHE A 173 -7.39 -2.75 -26.27
CA PHE A 173 -5.99 -2.56 -26.57
C PHE A 173 -5.11 -3.81 -26.42
N CYS A 174 -5.65 -5.03 -26.49
CA CYS A 174 -4.81 -6.22 -26.76
C CYS A 174 -4.86 -6.65 -28.24
N PRO A 175 -4.30 -5.87 -29.20
CA PRO A 175 -4.00 -6.42 -30.50
C PRO A 175 -2.73 -7.25 -30.38
N ARG A 176 -2.88 -8.58 -30.47
CA ARG A 176 -1.80 -9.58 -30.46
C ARG A 176 -0.69 -9.31 -31.51
N SER A 177 -0.96 -8.45 -32.50
CA SER A 177 -0.10 -8.20 -33.67
C SER A 177 0.95 -7.08 -33.52
N ARG A 178 0.92 -6.24 -32.47
CA ARG A 178 1.75 -5.00 -32.41
C ARG A 178 2.96 -5.05 -31.45
N TRP A 179 3.18 -6.15 -30.71
CA TRP A 179 4.17 -6.19 -29.62
C TRP A 179 5.62 -6.49 -30.00
N ARG A 180 5.97 -6.57 -31.29
CA ARG A 180 7.37 -6.81 -31.71
C ARG A 180 8.30 -5.60 -31.51
N ILE A 181 7.77 -4.40 -31.22
CA ILE A 181 8.55 -3.14 -31.27
C ILE A 181 8.14 -2.11 -30.20
N ALA A 182 7.54 -2.49 -29.07
CA ALA A 182 7.28 -1.50 -28.01
C ALA A 182 8.54 -1.33 -27.13
N PRO A 183 9.32 -0.24 -27.25
CA PRO A 183 10.44 -0.01 -26.35
C PRO A 183 9.92 0.19 -24.92
N ASP A 184 10.47 -0.60 -24.01
CA ASP A 184 10.23 -0.54 -22.56
C ASP A 184 10.31 0.92 -22.06
N PRO A 185 9.24 1.51 -21.50
CA PRO A 185 9.25 2.91 -21.04
C PRO A 185 10.24 3.14 -19.89
N VAL A 186 10.72 2.10 -19.21
CA VAL A 186 11.76 2.19 -18.18
C VAL A 186 13.16 2.44 -18.78
N ARG A 187 13.34 2.23 -20.08
CA ARG A 187 14.61 2.41 -20.80
C ARG A 187 14.95 3.88 -21.11
N ARG A 188 14.06 4.83 -20.78
CA ARG A 188 14.28 6.29 -20.96
C ARG A 188 14.69 7.03 -19.68
N HIS A 189 15.24 6.33 -18.69
CA HIS A 189 15.98 7.01 -17.61
C HIS A 189 17.46 7.17 -18.01
N PRO A 190 17.99 8.41 -18.10
CA PRO A 190 19.38 8.65 -18.53
C PRO A 190 20.44 7.98 -17.63
N PHE A 191 20.08 7.63 -16.39
CA PHE A 191 20.97 6.93 -15.46
C PHE A 191 21.24 5.45 -15.80
N VAL A 192 20.32 4.75 -16.48
CA VAL A 192 20.51 3.32 -16.81
C VAL A 192 21.48 3.13 -17.98
N SER A 193 21.60 4.15 -18.85
CA SER A 193 22.58 4.18 -19.95
C SER A 193 24.02 4.16 -19.42
N MET A 194 24.29 4.86 -18.33
CA MET A 194 25.65 5.01 -17.79
C MET A 194 26.11 3.76 -17.01
N ALA A 195 25.20 3.04 -16.35
CA ALA A 195 25.52 1.78 -15.66
C ALA A 195 25.90 0.65 -16.65
N ARG A 196 25.33 0.69 -17.87
CA ARG A 196 25.64 -0.28 -18.94
C ARG A 196 26.96 0.03 -19.65
N LEU A 197 27.36 1.30 -19.73
CA LEU A 197 28.71 1.71 -20.16
C LEU A 197 29.80 1.30 -19.15
N LEU A 198 29.44 1.08 -17.89
CA LEU A 198 30.34 0.65 -16.81
C LEU A 198 30.30 -0.86 -16.52
N GLY A 199 29.69 -1.68 -17.39
CA GLY A 199 29.81 -3.14 -17.34
C GLY A 199 29.27 -3.83 -16.07
N ARG A 200 28.47 -3.15 -15.24
CA ARG A 200 27.88 -3.79 -14.05
C ARG A 200 26.52 -4.39 -14.39
N ASN A 201 26.47 -5.72 -14.45
CA ASN A 201 25.23 -6.48 -14.46
C ASN A 201 24.43 -6.16 -13.20
N VAL A 202 23.20 -5.67 -13.36
CA VAL A 202 22.23 -5.46 -12.28
C VAL A 202 21.03 -6.35 -12.57
N ASP A 203 21.24 -7.66 -12.43
CA ASP A 203 20.20 -8.68 -12.44
C ASP A 203 20.46 -9.66 -11.28
N SER A 204 20.03 -9.26 -10.07
CA SER A 204 19.80 -10.11 -8.90
C SER A 204 18.84 -9.43 -7.94
#